data_AF-A0A929DHF5-F1
#
_entry.id   AF-A0A929DHF5-F1
#
_cell.length_a   1.000
_cell.length_b   1.000
_cell.length_c   1.000
_cell.angle_alpha   90.00
_cell.angle_beta   90.00
_cell.angle_gamma   90.00
#
_symmetry.space_group_name_H-M   'P 1'
#
loop_
_entity.id
_entity.type
_entity.pdbx_description
1 polymer ?
#
loop_
_entity_poly.entity_id
_entity_poly.type
_entity_poly.pdbx_seq_one_letter_code
_entity_poly.pdbx_strand_id
1 'polypeptide(L)'
;MFFNYLKIAIRNIQRQKFYTFINITGLTIGFITSLLIVLYIVDEFSYDKFHNDAELIYRVNLFGRMSGQEFNSCYTSAPVAASFVEEIPEVEEVCRITQWEDITIEYIEDAYTEKTVLLADSNFFDFFSFNLLQGDPKTVLSKPFSLILTETAANKIFGYAGPGDSSPIGQNLEFGIDKWTCTITGIVEDPPPNSHFHFSMILSMGSWDYSRSPVWVSNSLLTYLKLNENADWQYVEAKFPEMVRKHIGPQVQQYLGISFDEFLEQGGAYGFYLQPLLDIHFSPEVDLHLEPGGNMNTIYLLIAIV
;
A
#
# COMPACT_ATOMS: atom_id res chain seq x y z
N MET A 1 14.61 5.37 57.88
CA MET A 1 13.46 6.30 57.83
C MET A 1 12.50 6.00 56.67
N PHE A 2 12.97 5.85 55.43
CA PHE A 2 12.13 5.53 54.25
C PHE A 2 11.20 4.31 54.45
N PHE A 3 11.73 3.21 54.98
CA PHE A 3 10.94 2.01 55.29
C PHE A 3 9.82 2.25 56.33
N ASN A 4 10.02 3.19 57.27
CA ASN A 4 8.97 3.53 58.24
C ASN A 4 7.86 4.36 57.58
N TYR A 5 8.20 5.30 56.69
CA TYR A 5 7.21 6.06 55.93
C TYR A 5 6.39 5.15 54.98
N LEU A 6 7.05 4.22 54.28
CA LEU A 6 6.38 3.24 53.43
C LEU A 6 5.44 2.34 54.24
N LYS A 7 5.87 1.86 55.42
CA LYS A 7 5.05 1.05 56.32
C LYS A 7 3.81 1.79 56.82
N ILE A 8 3.93 3.09 57.12
CA ILE A 8 2.80 3.92 57.54
C ILE A 8 1.82 4.13 56.36
N ALA A 9 2.33 4.42 55.15
CA ALA A 9 1.52 4.59 53.96
C ALA A 9 0.70 3.33 53.62
N ILE A 10 1.33 2.14 53.61
CA ILE A 10 0.65 0.86 53.35
C ILE A 10 -0.44 0.60 54.41
N ARG A 11 -0.17 0.89 55.69
CA ARG A 11 -1.17 0.71 56.76
C ARG A 11 -2.34 1.67 56.63
N ASN A 12 -2.12 2.85 56.06
CA ASN A 12 -3.17 3.84 55.80
C ASN A 12 -4.04 3.41 54.60
N ILE A 13 -3.42 2.94 53.52
CA ILE A 13 -4.08 2.35 52.34
C ILE A 13 -4.98 1.17 52.75
N GLN A 14 -4.49 0.27 53.60
CA GLN A 14 -5.26 -0.87 54.11
C GLN A 14 -6.41 -0.47 55.04
N ARG A 15 -6.34 0.70 55.70
CA ARG A 15 -7.42 1.21 56.57
C ARG A 15 -8.50 1.92 55.76
N GLN A 16 -8.14 2.65 54.70
CA GLN A 16 -9.08 3.38 53.84
C GLN A 16 -9.26 2.68 52.48
N LYS A 17 -9.68 1.41 52.51
CA LYS A 17 -9.72 0.54 51.32
C LYS A 17 -10.60 1.10 50.19
N PHE A 18 -11.79 1.59 50.50
CA PHE A 18 -12.72 2.12 49.49
C PHE A 18 -12.21 3.40 48.83
N TYR A 19 -11.74 4.37 49.64
CA TYR A 19 -11.16 5.61 49.14
C TYR A 19 -9.90 5.36 48.29
N THR A 20 -9.03 4.46 48.77
CA THR A 20 -7.83 4.07 48.03
C THR A 20 -8.19 3.36 46.72
N PHE A 21 -9.21 2.49 46.74
CA PHE A 21 -9.69 1.80 45.54
C PHE A 21 -10.17 2.79 44.46
N ILE A 22 -10.98 3.78 44.82
CA ILE A 22 -11.46 4.80 43.87
C ILE A 22 -10.30 5.58 43.27
N ASN A 23 -9.38 6.07 44.11
CA ASN A 23 -8.25 6.88 43.64
C ASN A 23 -7.28 6.09 42.76
N ILE A 24 -6.93 4.87 43.16
CA ILE A 24 -6.05 4.01 42.37
C ILE A 24 -6.72 3.65 41.04
N THR A 25 -8.00 3.28 41.05
CA THR A 25 -8.72 2.91 39.83
C THR A 25 -8.83 4.08 38.87
N GLY A 26 -9.21 5.27 39.36
CA GLY A 26 -9.28 6.47 38.53
C GLY A 26 -7.93 6.87 37.92
N LEU A 27 -6.87 6.86 38.72
CA LEU A 27 -5.51 7.14 38.23
C LEU A 27 -5.04 6.09 37.22
N THR A 28 -5.31 4.81 37.49
CA THR A 28 -4.92 3.70 36.62
C THR A 28 -5.65 3.78 35.29
N ILE A 29 -6.96 4.05 35.29
CA ILE A 29 -7.74 4.21 34.05
C ILE A 29 -7.21 5.41 33.26
N GLY A 30 -7.01 6.57 33.90
CA GLY A 30 -6.47 7.75 33.20
C GLY A 30 -5.09 7.48 32.58
N PHE A 31 -4.21 6.81 33.31
CA PHE A 31 -2.88 6.43 32.81
C PHE A 31 -2.98 5.44 31.64
N ILE A 32 -3.78 4.38 31.75
CA ILE A 32 -3.99 3.40 30.67
C ILE A 32 -4.58 4.08 29.44
N THR A 33 -5.59 4.94 29.60
CA THR A 33 -6.18 5.67 28.48
C THR A 33 -5.14 6.56 27.79
N SER A 34 -4.33 7.32 28.55
CA SER A 34 -3.25 8.13 27.96
C SER A 34 -2.22 7.29 27.21
N LEU A 35 -1.84 6.13 27.76
CA LEU A 35 -0.88 5.23 27.13
C LEU A 35 -1.44 4.61 25.84
N LEU A 36 -2.71 4.20 25.83
CA LEU A 36 -3.36 3.67 24.64
C LEU A 36 -3.45 4.72 23.53
N ILE A 37 -3.72 5.98 23.86
CA ILE A 37 -3.73 7.08 22.88
C ILE A 37 -2.31 7.28 22.30
N VAL A 38 -1.27 7.28 23.13
CA VAL A 38 0.11 7.38 22.64
C VAL A 38 0.47 6.21 21.74
N LEU A 39 0.12 4.98 22.12
CA LEU A 39 0.37 3.80 21.29
C LEU A 39 -0.35 3.90 19.95
N TYR A 40 -1.60 4.35 19.94
CA TYR A 40 -2.36 4.58 18.70
C TYR A 40 -1.70 5.65 17.81
N ILE A 41 -1.27 6.78 18.39
CA ILE A 41 -0.56 7.83 17.63
C ILE A 41 0.75 7.29 17.03
N VAL A 42 1.51 6.51 17.81
CA VAL A 42 2.76 5.90 17.33
C VAL A 42 2.49 4.91 16.19
N ASP A 43 1.44 4.10 16.31
CA ASP A 43 1.00 3.16 15.29
C ASP A 43 0.64 3.88 13.98
N GLU A 44 -0.17 4.94 14.07
CA GLU A 44 -0.58 5.78 12.93
C GLU A 44 0.62 6.47 12.25
N PHE A 45 1.63 6.93 13.00
CA PHE A 45 2.86 7.47 12.43
C PHE A 45 3.87 6.42 11.97
N SER A 46 3.59 5.14 12.18
CA SER A 46 4.49 4.03 11.79
C SER A 46 4.13 3.39 10.46
N TYR A 47 3.07 3.87 9.80
CA TYR A 47 2.61 3.37 8.51
C TYR A 47 3.75 3.30 7.48
N ASP A 48 3.87 2.13 6.83
CA ASP A 48 4.84 1.79 5.78
C ASP A 48 6.33 1.94 6.13
N LYS A 49 6.67 2.28 7.38
CA LYS A 49 8.07 2.47 7.82
C LYS A 49 8.89 1.18 7.90
N PHE A 50 8.27 0.02 7.69
CA PHE A 50 8.96 -1.26 7.69
C PHE A 50 9.73 -1.53 6.38
N HIS A 51 9.47 -0.75 5.32
CA HIS A 51 10.25 -0.85 4.09
C HIS A 51 11.65 -0.23 4.28
N ASN A 52 12.69 -0.96 3.87
CA ASN A 52 14.09 -0.54 4.04
C ASN A 52 14.39 0.79 3.35
N ASP A 53 13.81 1.01 2.17
CA ASP A 53 14.04 2.19 1.33
C ASP A 53 12.84 3.15 1.33
N ALA A 54 12.02 3.15 2.40
CA ALA A 54 10.76 3.88 2.42
C ALA A 54 10.87 5.39 2.07
N GLU A 55 11.99 6.03 2.45
CA GLU A 55 12.26 7.45 2.16
C GLU A 55 12.59 7.72 0.68
N LEU A 56 12.97 6.70 -0.08
CA LEU A 56 13.33 6.78 -1.49
C LEU A 56 12.19 6.33 -2.41
N ILE A 57 11.09 5.82 -1.85
CA ILE A 57 9.95 5.31 -2.59
C ILE A 57 8.89 6.39 -2.70
N TYR A 58 8.40 6.60 -3.92
CA TYR A 58 7.38 7.57 -4.25
C TYR A 58 6.29 6.92 -5.08
N ARG A 59 5.02 7.19 -4.76
CA ARG A 59 3.89 6.85 -5.62
C ARG A 59 3.69 7.94 -6.66
N VAL A 60 3.48 7.54 -7.91
CA VAL A 60 3.08 8.46 -8.97
C VAL A 60 1.58 8.61 -8.95
N ASN A 61 1.11 9.82 -8.67
CA ASN A 61 -0.30 10.16 -8.74
C ASN A 61 -0.59 10.93 -10.01
N LEU A 62 -1.85 10.92 -10.41
CA LEU A 62 -2.40 11.56 -11.59
C LEU A 62 -3.41 12.62 -11.15
N PHE A 63 -3.22 13.86 -11.59
CA PHE A 63 -4.25 14.87 -11.51
C PHE A 63 -4.78 15.20 -12.90
N GLY A 64 -6.04 15.61 -12.97
CA GLY A 64 -6.59 16.13 -14.20
C GLY A 64 -7.88 16.90 -14.04
N ARG A 65 -8.22 17.64 -15.09
CA ARG A 65 -9.50 18.29 -15.26
C ARG A 65 -10.00 17.98 -16.66
N MET A 66 -11.11 17.26 -16.75
CA MET A 66 -11.75 16.90 -18.02
C MET A 66 -13.24 17.20 -17.94
N SER A 67 -13.78 17.88 -18.95
CA SER A 67 -15.21 18.22 -19.02
C SER A 67 -15.74 18.95 -17.77
N GLY A 68 -14.90 19.78 -17.13
CA GLY A 68 -15.24 20.51 -15.91
C GLY A 68 -15.21 19.69 -14.62
N GLN A 69 -14.86 18.40 -14.67
CA GLN A 69 -14.64 17.57 -13.50
C GLN A 69 -13.14 17.47 -13.22
N GLU A 70 -12.77 17.75 -11.98
CA GLU A 70 -11.43 17.51 -11.45
C GLU A 70 -11.35 16.10 -10.87
N PHE A 71 -10.19 15.47 -11.02
CA PHE A 71 -9.87 14.21 -10.38
C PHE A 71 -8.41 14.22 -9.93
N ASN A 72 -8.14 13.57 -8.81
CA ASN A 72 -6.80 13.36 -8.30
C ASN A 72 -6.67 11.89 -7.90
N SER A 73 -6.13 11.05 -8.77
CA SER A 73 -6.12 9.60 -8.59
C SER A 73 -4.72 9.08 -8.34
N CYS A 74 -4.59 8.03 -7.54
CA CYS A 74 -3.34 7.26 -7.43
C CYS A 74 -3.15 6.24 -8.57
N TYR A 75 -4.07 6.16 -9.53
CA TYR A 75 -3.95 5.27 -10.69
C TYR A 75 -3.37 5.99 -11.90
N THR A 76 -2.41 5.30 -12.51
CA THR A 76 -1.65 5.69 -13.69
C THR A 76 -1.81 4.61 -14.77
N SER A 77 -1.27 4.90 -15.96
CA SER A 77 -1.35 4.00 -17.11
C SER A 77 -0.13 3.08 -17.24
N ALA A 78 -0.33 1.93 -17.87
CA ALA A 78 0.72 0.93 -18.10
C ALA A 78 2.07 1.45 -18.63
N PRO A 79 2.14 2.37 -19.62
CA PRO A 79 3.41 2.84 -20.16
C PRO A 79 4.17 3.80 -19.24
N VAL A 80 3.55 4.33 -18.18
CA VAL A 80 4.17 5.27 -17.24
C VAL A 80 5.44 4.67 -16.65
N ALA A 81 5.36 3.50 -16.01
CA ALA A 81 6.52 2.92 -15.32
C ALA A 81 7.76 2.75 -16.22
N ALA A 82 7.59 2.16 -17.41
CA ALA A 82 8.71 1.96 -18.34
C ALA A 82 9.31 3.28 -18.82
N SER A 83 8.47 4.27 -19.11
CA SER A 83 8.92 5.57 -19.62
C SER A 83 9.66 6.39 -18.56
N PHE A 84 9.30 6.24 -17.29
CA PHE A 84 10.01 6.89 -16.19
C PHE A 84 11.44 6.35 -16.06
N VAL A 85 11.63 5.03 -16.16
CA VAL A 85 12.97 4.42 -16.16
C VAL A 85 13.80 4.87 -17.37
N GLU A 86 13.18 4.98 -18.54
CA GLU A 86 13.88 5.35 -19.78
C GLU A 86 14.23 6.84 -19.87
N GLU A 87 13.38 7.72 -19.37
CA GLU A 87 13.48 9.17 -19.59
C GLU A 87 13.99 9.96 -18.37
N ILE A 88 13.99 9.36 -17.18
CA ILE A 88 14.37 10.04 -15.93
C ILE A 88 15.52 9.25 -15.27
N PRO A 89 16.78 9.67 -15.47
CA PRO A 89 17.95 8.97 -14.92
C PRO A 89 17.97 8.84 -13.38
N GLU A 90 17.21 9.67 -12.67
CA GLU A 90 17.10 9.63 -11.22
C GLU A 90 16.25 8.45 -10.71
N VAL A 91 15.42 7.85 -11.56
CA VAL A 91 14.61 6.68 -11.23
C VAL A 91 15.48 5.44 -11.32
N GLU A 92 15.70 4.78 -10.18
CA GLU A 92 16.51 3.56 -10.08
C GLU A 92 15.67 2.33 -10.41
N GLU A 93 14.48 2.24 -9.82
CA GLU A 93 13.55 1.13 -10.00
C GLU A 93 12.12 1.61 -10.08
N VAL A 94 11.27 0.77 -10.68
CA VAL A 94 9.82 0.96 -10.70
C VAL A 94 9.13 -0.35 -10.33
N CYS A 95 8.00 -0.24 -9.64
CA CYS A 95 7.13 -1.37 -9.38
C CYS A 95 5.68 -0.93 -9.57
N ARG A 96 4.93 -1.65 -10.40
CA ARG A 96 3.50 -1.43 -10.56
C ARG A 96 2.71 -2.47 -9.80
N ILE A 97 1.57 -2.02 -9.30
CA ILE A 97 0.56 -2.90 -8.71
C ILE A 97 -0.84 -2.51 -9.18
N THR A 98 -1.78 -3.42 -9.03
CA THR A 98 -3.21 -3.10 -9.01
C THR A 98 -3.90 -3.98 -7.99
N GLN A 99 -5.04 -3.53 -7.49
CA GLN A 99 -5.88 -4.28 -6.57
C GLN A 99 -7.11 -4.79 -7.27
N TRP A 100 -7.44 -6.06 -7.04
CA TRP A 100 -8.72 -6.65 -7.37
C TRP A 100 -9.43 -7.05 -6.08
N GLU A 101 -10.71 -6.73 -6.00
CA GLU A 101 -11.54 -6.96 -4.83
C GLU A 101 -12.59 -8.03 -5.07
N ASP A 102 -12.99 -8.70 -3.99
CA ASP A 102 -14.06 -9.71 -3.96
C ASP A 102 -13.94 -10.79 -5.05
N ILE A 103 -12.73 -11.31 -5.22
CA ILE A 103 -12.47 -12.36 -6.20
C ILE A 103 -12.81 -13.73 -5.61
N THR A 104 -13.62 -14.49 -6.34
CA THR A 104 -13.85 -15.91 -6.05
C THR A 104 -12.69 -16.76 -6.54
N ILE A 105 -12.22 -17.64 -5.66
CA ILE A 105 -11.14 -18.59 -5.88
C ILE A 105 -11.68 -19.98 -5.58
N GLU A 106 -11.49 -20.90 -6.52
CA GLU A 106 -11.94 -22.28 -6.38
C GLU A 106 -10.73 -23.20 -6.17
N TYR A 107 -10.87 -24.11 -5.21
CA TYR A 107 -9.92 -25.19 -4.95
C TYR A 107 -10.68 -26.50 -4.78
N ILE A 108 -10.47 -27.43 -5.72
CA ILE A 108 -11.17 -28.73 -5.77
C ILE A 108 -12.69 -28.53 -5.86
N GLU A 109 -13.43 -28.67 -4.76
CA GLU A 109 -14.88 -28.51 -4.68
C GLU A 109 -15.31 -27.32 -3.80
N ASP A 110 -14.34 -26.66 -3.15
CA ASP A 110 -14.59 -25.52 -2.27
C ASP A 110 -14.35 -24.19 -3.02
N ALA A 111 -15.20 -23.21 -2.73
CA ALA A 111 -15.07 -21.85 -3.23
C ALA A 111 -14.83 -20.89 -2.07
N TYR A 112 -13.81 -20.04 -2.22
CA TYR A 112 -13.42 -19.02 -1.27
C TYR A 112 -13.53 -17.66 -1.93
N THR A 113 -14.14 -16.69 -1.25
CA THR A 113 -14.06 -15.28 -1.70
C THR A 113 -12.92 -14.61 -0.97
N GLU A 114 -11.96 -14.11 -1.73
CA GLU A 114 -10.85 -13.31 -1.23
C GLU A 114 -11.14 -11.84 -1.45
N LYS A 115 -11.05 -11.07 -0.36
CA LYS A 115 -11.42 -9.66 -0.34
C LYS A 115 -10.47 -8.81 -1.15
N THR A 116 -9.17 -9.10 -1.08
CA THR A 116 -8.14 -8.28 -1.70
C THR A 116 -7.04 -9.15 -2.27
N VAL A 117 -6.91 -9.11 -3.59
CA VAL A 117 -5.80 -9.72 -4.33
C VAL A 117 -5.03 -8.63 -5.05
N LEU A 118 -3.72 -8.59 -4.85
CA LEU A 118 -2.86 -7.71 -5.63
C LEU A 118 -2.39 -8.40 -6.89
N LEU A 119 -2.24 -7.64 -7.96
CA LEU A 119 -1.36 -7.99 -9.06
C LEU A 119 -0.14 -7.11 -8.95
N ALA A 120 1.06 -7.69 -9.04
CA ALA A 120 2.31 -6.96 -8.85
C ALA A 120 3.38 -7.36 -9.88
N ASP A 121 4.24 -6.40 -10.23
CA ASP A 121 5.42 -6.65 -11.08
C ASP A 121 6.39 -7.64 -10.42
N SER A 122 7.27 -8.24 -11.21
CA SER A 122 8.13 -9.33 -10.76
C SER A 122 9.16 -8.95 -9.70
N ASN A 123 9.51 -7.67 -9.59
CA ASN A 123 10.45 -7.14 -8.62
C ASN A 123 9.79 -6.69 -7.31
N PHE A 124 8.51 -7.02 -7.07
CA PHE A 124 7.76 -6.57 -5.89
C PHE A 124 8.50 -6.78 -4.56
N PHE A 125 9.15 -7.92 -4.36
CA PHE A 125 9.87 -8.23 -3.10
C PHE A 125 11.27 -7.62 -3.01
N ASP A 126 11.87 -7.27 -4.15
CA ASP A 126 13.13 -6.52 -4.17
C ASP A 126 12.85 -5.02 -3.92
N PHE A 127 11.71 -4.52 -4.42
CA PHE A 127 11.26 -3.13 -4.29
C PHE A 127 10.64 -2.83 -2.92
N PHE A 128 9.74 -3.69 -2.44
CA PHE A 128 9.09 -3.59 -1.14
C PHE A 128 9.59 -4.67 -0.20
N SER A 129 9.92 -4.29 1.03
CA SER A 129 10.52 -5.19 2.03
C SER A 129 9.54 -6.17 2.72
N PHE A 130 8.63 -6.78 1.97
CA PHE A 130 7.78 -7.86 2.48
C PHE A 130 8.58 -9.16 2.66
N ASN A 131 8.34 -9.87 3.75
CA ASN A 131 9.08 -11.07 4.10
C ASN A 131 8.51 -12.32 3.40
N LEU A 132 9.23 -12.83 2.40
CA LEU A 132 8.87 -14.06 1.71
C LEU A 132 9.32 -15.29 2.53
N LEU A 133 8.36 -16.05 3.07
CA LEU A 133 8.61 -17.23 3.90
C LEU A 133 9.05 -18.45 3.08
N GLN A 134 8.49 -18.61 1.87
CA GLN A 134 8.86 -19.66 0.93
C GLN A 134 8.83 -19.15 -0.51
N GLY A 135 9.77 -19.61 -1.33
CA GLY A 135 9.96 -19.18 -2.72
C GLY A 135 11.27 -18.40 -2.89
N ASP A 136 11.54 -17.96 -4.12
CA ASP A 136 12.68 -17.10 -4.45
C ASP A 136 12.16 -15.73 -4.89
N PRO A 137 12.48 -14.63 -4.18
CA PRO A 137 11.94 -13.29 -4.48
C PRO A 137 12.17 -12.85 -5.92
N LYS A 138 13.25 -13.33 -6.57
CA LYS A 138 13.59 -12.96 -7.94
C LYS A 138 12.77 -13.68 -9.01
N THR A 139 12.17 -14.81 -8.66
CA THR A 139 11.48 -15.67 -9.64
C THR A 139 10.01 -15.92 -9.32
N VAL A 140 9.58 -15.66 -8.08
CA VAL A 140 8.24 -15.99 -7.57
C VAL A 140 7.10 -15.32 -8.35
N LEU A 141 7.30 -14.10 -8.89
CA LEU A 141 6.29 -13.42 -9.73
C LEU A 141 6.70 -13.30 -11.21
N SER A 142 7.79 -13.96 -11.63
CA SER A 142 8.38 -13.78 -12.96
C SER A 142 7.56 -14.35 -14.11
N LYS A 143 6.73 -15.36 -13.86
CA LYS A 143 5.89 -16.01 -14.88
C LYS A 143 4.43 -15.58 -14.73
N PRO A 144 3.68 -15.39 -15.84
CA PRO A 144 2.24 -15.27 -15.79
C PRO A 144 1.60 -16.43 -15.01
N PHE A 145 0.49 -16.14 -14.34
CA PHE A 145 -0.28 -17.04 -13.48
C PHE A 145 0.49 -17.61 -12.27
N SER A 146 1.61 -16.98 -11.90
CA SER A 146 2.27 -17.25 -10.60
C SER A 146 1.50 -16.55 -9.49
N LEU A 147 1.17 -17.31 -8.45
CA LEU A 147 0.40 -16.85 -7.29
C LEU A 147 1.22 -17.00 -6.01
N ILE A 148 1.09 -16.03 -5.12
CA ILE A 148 1.65 -16.03 -3.78
C ILE A 148 0.50 -15.90 -2.81
N LEU A 149 0.56 -16.69 -1.73
CA LEU A 149 -0.41 -16.63 -0.64
C LEU A 149 0.23 -16.01 0.58
N THR A 150 -0.51 -15.23 1.35
CA THR A 150 -0.08 -14.97 2.72
C THR A 150 -0.19 -16.23 3.58
N GLU A 151 0.48 -16.25 4.73
CA GLU A 151 0.39 -17.38 5.67
C GLU A 151 -1.06 -17.65 6.09
N THR A 152 -1.84 -16.61 6.41
CA THR A 152 -3.26 -16.76 6.74
C THR A 152 -4.08 -17.35 5.58
N ALA A 153 -3.84 -16.92 4.34
CA ALA A 153 -4.54 -17.46 3.17
C ALA A 153 -4.17 -18.92 2.90
N ALA A 154 -2.88 -19.25 3.01
CA ALA A 154 -2.39 -20.62 2.87
C ALA A 154 -2.98 -21.55 3.96
N ASN A 155 -3.09 -21.07 5.20
CA ASN A 155 -3.73 -21.81 6.28
C ASN A 155 -5.21 -22.06 6.00
N LYS A 156 -5.95 -21.03 5.60
CA LYS A 156 -7.39 -21.11 5.31
C LYS A 156 -7.73 -22.12 4.22
N ILE A 157 -6.92 -22.18 3.15
CA ILE A 157 -7.22 -23.00 1.97
C ILE A 157 -6.59 -24.39 2.07
N PHE A 158 -5.36 -24.50 2.57
CA PHE A 158 -4.58 -25.75 2.56
C PHE A 158 -4.30 -26.32 3.95
N GLY A 159 -4.72 -25.64 5.02
CA GLY A 159 -4.39 -26.04 6.39
C GLY A 159 -2.92 -25.84 6.76
N TYR A 160 -2.15 -25.09 5.96
CA TYR A 160 -0.73 -24.83 6.15
C TYR A 160 -0.45 -24.17 7.50
N ALA A 161 0.34 -24.82 8.35
CA ALA A 161 0.65 -24.36 9.71
C ALA A 161 2.02 -23.67 9.86
N GLY A 162 2.69 -23.35 8.75
CA GLY A 162 3.97 -22.65 8.75
C GLY A 162 5.15 -23.48 8.23
N PRO A 163 6.38 -22.92 8.28
CA PRO A 163 7.58 -23.56 7.73
C PRO A 163 7.83 -24.95 8.34
N GLY A 164 7.94 -25.96 7.48
CA GLY A 164 8.13 -27.36 7.88
C GLY A 164 6.87 -28.23 7.77
N ASP A 165 5.71 -27.63 7.52
CA ASP A 165 4.48 -28.33 7.15
C ASP A 165 4.40 -28.60 5.63
N SER A 166 3.38 -29.34 5.18
CA SER A 166 3.12 -29.60 3.76
C SER A 166 2.84 -28.29 3.02
N SER A 167 3.81 -27.83 2.24
CA SER A 167 3.71 -26.59 1.48
C SER A 167 2.70 -26.69 0.33
N PRO A 168 1.83 -25.68 0.12
CA PRO A 168 0.97 -25.58 -1.06
C PRO A 168 1.70 -25.16 -2.34
N ILE A 169 3.02 -24.89 -2.29
CA ILE A 169 3.80 -24.54 -3.49
C ILE A 169 3.71 -25.64 -4.56
N GLY A 170 3.49 -25.22 -5.81
CA GLY A 170 3.29 -26.08 -6.96
C GLY A 170 1.85 -26.54 -7.17
N GLN A 171 0.95 -26.30 -6.21
CA GLN A 171 -0.48 -26.55 -6.39
C GLN A 171 -1.13 -25.43 -7.20
N ASN A 172 -2.30 -25.71 -7.75
CA ASN A 172 -3.05 -24.78 -8.58
C ASN A 172 -4.34 -24.34 -7.89
N LEU A 173 -4.70 -23.07 -8.10
CA LEU A 173 -5.99 -22.49 -7.75
C LEU A 173 -6.68 -21.96 -9.02
N GLU A 174 -8.00 -22.10 -9.11
CA GLU A 174 -8.77 -21.45 -10.17
C GLU A 174 -9.22 -20.07 -9.69
N PHE A 175 -8.90 -19.04 -10.47
CA PHE A 175 -9.03 -17.66 -10.07
C PHE A 175 -10.05 -16.93 -10.93
N GLY A 176 -11.07 -16.34 -10.27
CA GLY A 176 -12.10 -15.51 -10.90
C GLY A 176 -13.08 -16.27 -11.81
N ILE A 177 -13.97 -15.51 -12.46
CA ILE A 177 -15.02 -16.05 -13.36
C ILE A 177 -14.39 -16.72 -14.59
N ASP A 178 -13.26 -16.20 -15.07
CA ASP A 178 -12.53 -16.74 -16.21
C ASP A 178 -11.72 -18.01 -15.89
N LYS A 179 -11.78 -18.49 -14.63
CA LYS A 179 -11.13 -19.72 -14.14
C LYS A 179 -9.64 -19.80 -14.51
N TRP A 180 -8.91 -18.72 -14.27
CA TRP A 180 -7.46 -18.72 -14.51
C TRP A 180 -6.78 -19.72 -13.58
N THR A 181 -6.15 -20.75 -14.15
CA THR A 181 -5.36 -21.70 -13.37
C THR A 181 -4.04 -21.05 -12.96
N CYS A 182 -3.94 -20.66 -11.69
CA CYS A 182 -2.77 -20.01 -11.13
C CYS A 182 -1.98 -20.99 -10.26
N THR A 183 -0.67 -21.06 -10.46
CA THR A 183 0.22 -21.94 -9.70
C THR A 183 0.81 -21.20 -8.51
N ILE A 184 0.73 -21.80 -7.33
CA ILE A 184 1.32 -21.26 -6.11
C ILE A 184 2.84 -21.41 -6.21
N THR A 185 3.55 -20.28 -6.11
CA THR A 185 5.00 -20.22 -6.29
C THR A 185 5.73 -19.74 -5.04
N GLY A 186 5.01 -19.15 -4.09
CA GLY A 186 5.57 -18.70 -2.82
C GLY A 186 4.52 -18.48 -1.74
N ILE A 187 5.02 -18.28 -0.53
CA ILE A 187 4.25 -17.92 0.66
C ILE A 187 4.93 -16.72 1.29
N VAL A 188 4.17 -15.68 1.57
CA VAL A 188 4.63 -14.44 2.21
C VAL A 188 4.04 -14.32 3.62
N GLU A 189 4.74 -13.64 4.52
CA GLU A 189 4.18 -13.24 5.80
C GLU A 189 2.96 -12.33 5.59
N ASP A 190 2.00 -12.37 6.51
CA ASP A 190 0.87 -11.45 6.45
C ASP A 190 1.37 -9.98 6.52
N PRO A 191 0.83 -9.06 5.71
CA PRO A 191 1.23 -7.65 5.77
C PRO A 191 1.08 -7.07 7.19
N PRO A 192 2.00 -6.19 7.63
CA PRO A 192 1.84 -5.49 8.90
C PRO A 192 0.50 -4.76 8.96
N PRO A 193 -0.14 -4.64 10.14
CA PRO A 193 -1.42 -3.93 10.25
C PRO A 193 -1.31 -2.44 9.88
N ASN A 194 -0.14 -1.83 10.11
CA ASN A 194 0.24 -0.46 9.79
C ASN A 194 0.92 -0.37 8.41
N SER A 195 0.25 -0.88 7.38
CA SER A 195 0.71 -0.90 5.98
C SER A 195 -0.45 -0.49 5.11
N HIS A 196 -0.26 0.38 4.12
CA HIS A 196 -1.35 0.68 3.17
C HIS A 196 -1.61 -0.45 2.17
N PHE A 197 -0.79 -1.50 2.21
CA PHE A 197 -1.03 -2.76 1.51
C PHE A 197 -1.62 -3.79 2.47
N HIS A 198 -2.89 -4.16 2.26
CA HIS A 198 -3.49 -5.35 2.84
C HIS A 198 -3.96 -6.27 1.74
N PHE A 199 -3.44 -7.49 1.70
CA PHE A 199 -3.75 -8.47 0.68
C PHE A 199 -3.72 -9.88 1.27
N SER A 200 -4.50 -10.79 0.69
CA SER A 200 -4.38 -12.22 1.01
C SER A 200 -3.58 -12.99 -0.02
N MET A 201 -3.45 -12.44 -1.24
CA MET A 201 -2.71 -13.05 -2.34
C MET A 201 -2.06 -12.00 -3.24
N ILE A 202 -0.97 -12.40 -3.91
CA ILE A 202 -0.34 -11.63 -4.98
C ILE A 202 -0.24 -12.49 -6.24
N LEU A 203 -0.88 -12.05 -7.32
CA LEU A 203 -0.80 -12.62 -8.65
C LEU A 203 0.25 -11.88 -9.48
N SER A 204 0.97 -12.58 -10.36
CA SER A 204 1.89 -11.94 -11.29
C SER A 204 1.16 -10.96 -12.21
N MET A 205 1.62 -9.70 -12.27
CA MET A 205 1.13 -8.68 -13.20
C MET A 205 1.20 -9.16 -14.67
N GLY A 206 2.16 -10.03 -14.99
CA GLY A 206 2.31 -10.63 -16.32
C GLY A 206 1.07 -11.39 -16.80
N SER A 207 0.21 -11.84 -15.88
CA SER A 207 -1.05 -12.54 -16.15
C SER A 207 -2.12 -11.64 -16.76
N TRP A 208 -2.04 -10.33 -16.56
CA TRP A 208 -3.06 -9.39 -17.00
C TRP A 208 -2.59 -8.61 -18.22
N ASP A 209 -3.21 -8.84 -19.38
CA ASP A 209 -2.82 -8.22 -20.66
C ASP A 209 -2.86 -6.69 -20.62
N TYR A 210 -3.77 -6.10 -19.84
CA TYR A 210 -3.87 -4.65 -19.68
C TYR A 210 -2.58 -4.00 -19.16
N SER A 211 -1.78 -4.73 -18.39
CA SER A 211 -0.48 -4.26 -17.88
C SER A 211 0.54 -3.90 -18.97
N ARG A 212 0.27 -4.29 -20.22
CA ARG A 212 1.09 -4.01 -21.42
C ARG A 212 0.40 -3.06 -22.40
N SER A 213 -0.73 -2.46 -22.02
CA SER A 213 -1.44 -1.51 -22.86
C SER A 213 -0.55 -0.32 -23.22
N PRO A 214 -0.48 0.11 -24.48
CA PRO A 214 0.27 1.32 -24.88
C PRO A 214 -0.53 2.62 -24.65
N VAL A 215 -1.75 2.53 -24.11
CA VAL A 215 -2.66 3.67 -23.96
C VAL A 215 -2.31 4.43 -22.68
N TRP A 216 -1.88 5.69 -22.83
CA TRP A 216 -1.43 6.55 -21.74
C TRP A 216 -2.58 7.19 -20.95
N VAL A 217 -3.76 7.30 -21.58
CA VAL A 217 -4.98 7.84 -20.96
C VAL A 217 -5.87 6.74 -20.36
N SER A 218 -5.36 5.52 -20.23
CA SER A 218 -6.05 4.39 -19.60
C SER A 218 -5.37 4.06 -18.28
N ASN A 219 -5.99 4.45 -17.16
CA ASN A 219 -5.37 4.42 -15.85
C ASN A 219 -5.98 3.33 -14.98
N SER A 220 -5.20 2.31 -14.65
CA SER A 220 -5.62 1.21 -13.76
C SER A 220 -4.46 0.55 -13.03
N LEU A 221 -3.29 1.21 -12.95
CA LEU A 221 -2.13 0.71 -12.21
C LEU A 221 -1.63 1.78 -11.23
N LEU A 222 -1.37 1.39 -9.99
CA LEU A 222 -0.53 2.20 -9.11
C LEU A 222 0.92 2.01 -9.52
N THR A 223 1.64 3.10 -9.74
CA THR A 223 3.06 3.07 -10.09
C THR A 223 3.86 3.64 -8.95
N TYR A 224 4.84 2.88 -8.45
CA TYR A 224 5.81 3.34 -7.47
C TYR A 224 7.18 3.44 -8.13
N LEU A 225 7.91 4.50 -7.78
CA LEU A 225 9.28 4.75 -8.21
C LEU A 225 10.18 4.68 -6.99
N LYS A 226 11.36 4.10 -7.15
CA LYS A 226 12.47 4.27 -6.22
C LYS A 226 13.45 5.23 -6.86
N LEU A 227 13.67 6.38 -6.22
CA LEU A 227 14.66 7.35 -6.68
C LEU A 227 16.02 7.02 -6.07
N ASN A 228 17.10 7.38 -6.76
CA ASN A 228 18.43 7.25 -6.17
C ASN A 228 18.61 8.20 -4.97
N GLU A 229 19.52 7.87 -4.06
CA GLU A 229 19.76 8.60 -2.80
C GLU A 229 20.09 10.09 -2.95
N ASN A 230 20.55 10.53 -4.13
CA ASN A 230 20.96 11.90 -4.39
C ASN A 230 19.90 12.70 -5.16
N ALA A 231 18.76 12.09 -5.49
CA ALA A 231 17.71 12.72 -6.27
C ALA A 231 16.93 13.72 -5.41
N ASP A 232 16.73 14.92 -5.95
CA ASP A 232 15.71 15.85 -5.46
C ASP A 232 14.39 15.49 -6.17
N TRP A 233 13.42 14.96 -5.42
CA TRP A 233 12.17 14.47 -6.00
C TRP A 233 11.33 15.60 -6.60
N GLN A 234 11.44 16.83 -6.09
CA GLN A 234 10.79 17.99 -6.69
C GLN A 234 11.42 18.36 -8.02
N TYR A 235 12.74 18.20 -8.16
CA TYR A 235 13.43 18.35 -9.45
C TYR A 235 13.03 17.25 -10.45
N VAL A 236 12.84 16.01 -9.98
CA VAL A 236 12.33 14.91 -10.82
C VAL A 236 10.91 15.21 -11.31
N GLU A 237 10.03 15.63 -10.41
CA GLU A 237 8.64 15.98 -10.75
C GLU A 237 8.55 17.11 -11.78
N ALA A 238 9.46 18.08 -11.73
CA ALA A 238 9.52 19.18 -12.70
C ALA A 238 9.75 18.72 -14.15
N LYS A 239 10.17 17.46 -14.38
CA LYS A 239 10.34 16.87 -15.72
C LYS A 239 9.04 16.28 -16.28
N PHE A 240 8.05 15.99 -15.44
CA PHE A 240 6.82 15.31 -15.87
C PHE A 240 5.99 16.09 -16.90
N PRO A 241 5.89 17.44 -16.86
CA PRO A 241 5.16 18.18 -17.88
C PRO A 241 5.66 17.93 -19.31
N GLU A 242 6.97 17.74 -19.50
CA GLU A 242 7.55 17.42 -20.80
C GLU A 242 7.14 16.00 -21.26
N MET A 243 7.23 15.02 -20.36
CA MET A 243 6.77 13.65 -20.63
C MET A 243 5.28 13.59 -20.99
N VAL A 244 4.44 14.31 -20.23
CA VAL A 244 3.00 14.40 -20.48
C VAL A 244 2.75 14.96 -21.87
N ARG A 245 3.41 16.06 -22.26
CA ARG A 245 3.27 16.65 -23.60
C ARG A 245 3.69 15.67 -24.70
N LYS A 246 4.80 14.97 -24.50
CA LYS A 246 5.37 14.02 -25.46
C LYS A 246 4.47 12.82 -25.70
N HIS A 247 3.91 12.24 -24.64
CA HIS A 247 3.20 10.96 -24.72
C HIS A 247 1.68 11.06 -24.68
N ILE A 248 1.15 11.99 -23.89
CA ILE A 248 -0.29 12.17 -23.68
C ILE A 248 -0.86 13.15 -24.70
N GLY A 249 -0.08 14.17 -25.09
CA GLY A 249 -0.50 15.14 -26.09
C GLY A 249 -1.02 14.51 -27.40
N PRO A 250 -0.32 13.55 -28.01
CA PRO A 250 -0.81 12.84 -29.19
C PRO A 250 -2.12 12.06 -28.95
N GLN A 251 -2.30 11.47 -27.75
CA GLN A 251 -3.52 10.73 -27.42
C GLN A 251 -4.70 11.67 -27.18
N VAL A 252 -4.48 12.82 -26.56
CA VAL A 252 -5.48 13.88 -26.43
C VAL A 252 -5.97 14.31 -27.82
N GLN A 253 -5.06 14.53 -28.76
CA GLN A 253 -5.45 14.86 -30.14
C GLN A 253 -6.22 13.73 -30.82
N GLN A 254 -5.79 12.48 -30.63
CA GLN A 254 -6.46 11.31 -31.19
C GLN A 254 -7.90 11.13 -30.65
N TYR A 255 -8.11 11.30 -29.35
CA TYR A 255 -9.39 10.98 -28.69
C TYR A 255 -10.34 12.18 -28.58
N LEU A 256 -9.82 13.40 -28.42
CA LEU A 256 -10.62 14.62 -28.27
C LEU A 256 -10.67 15.49 -29.53
N GLY A 257 -9.80 15.23 -30.52
CA GLY A 257 -9.77 15.98 -31.77
C GLY A 257 -9.21 17.41 -31.66
N ILE A 258 -8.64 17.77 -30.51
CA ILE A 258 -8.01 19.08 -30.23
C ILE A 258 -6.55 18.88 -29.83
N SER A 259 -5.70 19.87 -30.09
CA SER A 259 -4.31 19.82 -29.64
C SER A 259 -4.22 19.86 -28.11
N PHE A 260 -3.09 19.39 -27.56
CA PHE A 260 -2.87 19.44 -26.12
C PHE A 260 -2.84 20.88 -25.58
N ASP A 261 -2.33 21.84 -26.34
CA ASP A 261 -2.34 23.25 -25.95
C ASP A 261 -3.76 23.82 -25.92
N GLU A 262 -4.58 23.51 -26.94
CA GLU A 262 -6.01 23.89 -26.92
C GLU A 262 -6.76 23.24 -25.74
N PHE A 263 -6.43 21.99 -25.40
CA PHE A 263 -6.99 21.31 -24.22
C PHE A 263 -6.66 22.07 -22.93
N LEU A 264 -5.41 22.52 -22.77
CA LEU A 264 -4.99 23.32 -21.61
C LEU A 264 -5.63 24.71 -21.60
N GLU A 265 -5.71 25.38 -22.76
CA GLU A 265 -6.33 26.72 -22.91
C GLU A 265 -7.83 26.70 -22.58
N GLN A 266 -8.52 25.58 -22.83
CA GLN A 266 -9.91 25.36 -22.43
C GLN A 266 -10.06 25.01 -20.93
N GLY A 267 -8.99 25.10 -20.16
CA GLY A 267 -8.96 24.83 -18.73
C GLY A 267 -8.82 23.35 -18.37
N GLY A 268 -8.55 22.50 -19.37
CA GLY A 268 -8.19 21.10 -19.17
C GLY A 268 -6.86 20.96 -18.43
N ALA A 269 -6.72 19.88 -17.67
CA ALA A 269 -5.48 19.53 -17.00
C ALA A 269 -5.29 18.02 -17.08
N TYR A 270 -4.04 17.59 -17.20
CA TYR A 270 -3.66 16.19 -17.09
C TYR A 270 -2.17 16.16 -16.77
N GLY A 271 -1.78 15.52 -15.68
CA GLY A 271 -0.38 15.47 -15.30
C GLY A 271 -0.12 14.57 -14.11
N PHE A 272 1.15 14.32 -13.85
CA PHE A 272 1.60 13.48 -12.76
C PHE A 272 2.26 14.31 -11.67
N TYR A 273 2.32 13.77 -10.45
CA TYR A 273 3.14 14.28 -9.35
C TYR A 273 3.57 13.12 -8.47
N LEU A 274 4.62 13.33 -7.68
CA LEU A 274 5.14 12.35 -6.73
C LEU A 274 4.54 12.57 -5.35
N GLN A 275 4.25 11.46 -4.70
CA GLN A 275 3.87 11.40 -3.30
C GLN A 275 4.84 10.49 -2.57
N PRO A 276 5.60 10.97 -1.57
CA PRO A 276 6.43 10.12 -0.74
C PRO A 276 5.62 8.99 -0.11
N LEU A 277 6.18 7.77 -0.06
CA LEU A 277 5.49 6.59 0.49
C LEU A 277 4.94 6.85 1.89
N LEU A 278 5.74 7.46 2.75
CA LEU A 278 5.42 7.72 4.16
C LEU A 278 4.31 8.77 4.37
N ASP A 279 3.96 9.53 3.33
CA ASP A 279 2.91 10.55 3.39
C ASP A 279 1.54 10.00 2.93
N ILE A 280 1.50 8.84 2.26
CA ILE A 280 0.30 8.27 1.65
C ILE A 280 -0.84 8.14 2.67
N HIS A 281 -0.54 7.63 3.86
CA HIS A 281 -1.54 7.38 4.90
C HIS A 281 -2.33 8.63 5.30
N PHE A 282 -1.70 9.81 5.31
CA PHE A 282 -2.31 11.05 5.77
C PHE A 282 -2.67 12.05 4.66
N SER A 283 -2.82 11.58 3.43
CA SER A 283 -3.06 12.43 2.26
C SER A 283 -4.52 12.32 1.75
N PRO A 284 -5.46 13.08 2.34
CA PRO A 284 -6.90 12.97 2.02
C PRO A 284 -7.28 13.49 0.62
N GLU A 285 -6.38 14.20 -0.05
CA GLU A 285 -6.62 14.81 -1.36
C GLU A 285 -6.52 13.85 -2.54
N VAL A 286 -6.01 12.64 -2.33
CA VAL A 286 -5.88 11.61 -3.37
C VAL A 286 -7.07 10.66 -3.29
N ASP A 287 -7.71 10.42 -4.41
CA ASP A 287 -8.82 9.50 -4.56
C ASP A 287 -8.31 8.07 -4.81
N LEU A 288 -9.15 7.08 -4.46
CA LEU A 288 -8.98 5.66 -4.81
C LEU A 288 -7.74 4.97 -4.21
N HIS A 289 -7.32 5.37 -3.00
CA HIS A 289 -6.32 4.64 -2.24
C HIS A 289 -6.68 3.15 -2.08
N LEU A 290 -5.66 2.30 -1.91
CA LEU A 290 -5.82 0.89 -1.57
C LEU A 290 -6.59 0.69 -0.26
N GLU A 291 -6.44 1.62 0.68
CA GLU A 291 -7.18 1.66 1.93
C GLU A 291 -7.58 3.10 2.31
N PRO A 292 -8.57 3.27 3.20
CA PRO A 292 -8.88 4.58 3.75
C PRO A 292 -7.70 5.14 4.57
N GLY A 293 -7.20 6.31 4.20
CA GLY A 293 -6.12 6.97 4.93
C GLY A 293 -6.52 7.47 6.33
N GLY A 294 -5.51 7.68 7.17
CA GLY A 294 -5.62 8.32 8.47
C GLY A 294 -5.99 9.82 8.39
N ASN A 295 -6.44 10.36 9.52
CA ASN A 295 -6.83 11.77 9.61
C ASN A 295 -5.90 12.54 10.55
N MET A 296 -5.02 13.35 9.98
CA MET A 296 -4.04 14.15 10.73
C MET A 296 -4.70 15.10 11.75
N ASN A 297 -5.90 15.62 11.48
CA ASN A 297 -6.61 16.46 12.45
C ASN A 297 -7.04 15.66 13.69
N THR A 298 -7.48 14.41 13.49
CA THR A 298 -7.78 13.49 14.59
C THR A 298 -6.53 13.23 15.43
N ILE A 299 -5.38 13.03 14.78
CA ILE A 299 -4.10 12.84 15.48
C ILE A 299 -3.73 14.07 16.31
N TYR A 300 -3.84 15.29 15.76
CA TYR A 300 -3.59 16.51 16.52
C TYR A 300 -4.52 16.68 17.72
N LEU A 301 -5.79 16.31 17.59
CA LEU A 301 -6.73 16.32 18.71
C LEU A 301 -6.34 15.33 19.80
N LEU A 302 -5.91 14.12 19.42
CA LEU A 302 -5.47 13.10 20.37
C LEU A 302 -4.18 13.49 21.10
N ILE A 303 -3.22 14.11 20.38
CA ILE A 303 -2.00 14.66 20.98
C ILE A 303 -2.35 15.75 22.00
N ALA A 304 -3.35 16.59 21.73
CA ALA A 304 -3.76 17.65 22.66
C ALA A 304 -4.46 17.13 23.94
N ILE A 305 -4.99 15.91 23.92
CA ILE A 305 -5.69 15.28 25.06
C ILE A 305 -4.72 14.65 26.06
N VAL A 306 -3.56 14.18 25.58
CA VAL A 306 -2.54 13.47 26.39
C VAL A 306 -1.53 14.44 26.98
#